data_AF-A0AAA9TR06-F1
#
_entry.id   AF-A0AAA9TR06-F1
#
_cell.length_a   1.000
_cell.length_b   1.000
_cell.length_c   1.000
_cell.angle_alpha   90.00
_cell.angle_beta   90.00
_cell.angle_gamma   90.00
#
_symmetry.space_group_name_H-M   'P 1'
#
loop_
_entity.id
_entity.type
_entity.pdbx_description
1 polymer ?
#
loop_
_entity_poly.entity_id
_entity_poly.type
_entity_poly.pdbx_seq_one_letter_code
_entity_poly.pdbx_strand_id
1 'polypeptide(L)'
;MARFVALVLLGLLSLSGLDAIQRPPKIQVYSRHPPEDGKPNYLNCYVYGFHPPQIEIDLLKNGEKIKSEQSDLSFSKDWSFYLLSHAEFTPNSKDQYSCRVKHVTLEQPRIVKWGK
;
A
#
# COMPACT_ATOMS: atom_id res chain seq x y z
N MET A 1 -5.31 -3.46 -48.00
CA MET A 1 -4.33 -3.86 -46.97
C MET A 1 -3.62 -2.68 -46.33
N ALA A 2 -2.87 -1.85 -47.06
CA ALA A 2 -2.10 -0.73 -46.49
C ALA A 2 -2.91 0.28 -45.65
N ARG A 3 -4.15 0.61 -46.06
CA ARG A 3 -5.04 1.52 -45.30
C ARG A 3 -5.52 0.93 -43.97
N PHE A 4 -5.77 -0.37 -43.93
CA PHE A 4 -6.13 -1.07 -42.69
C PHE A 4 -4.93 -1.12 -41.73
N VAL A 5 -3.74 -1.40 -42.25
CA VAL A 5 -2.50 -1.39 -41.47
C VAL A 5 -2.23 0.00 -40.88
N ALA A 6 -2.40 1.07 -41.67
CA ALA A 6 -2.26 2.44 -41.20
C ALA A 6 -3.28 2.80 -40.10
N LEU A 7 -4.55 2.40 -40.24
CA LEU A 7 -5.59 2.62 -39.21
C LEU A 7 -5.30 1.86 -37.91
N VAL A 8 -4.80 0.62 -38.00
CA VAL A 8 -4.39 -0.18 -36.83
C VAL A 8 -3.19 0.48 -36.14
N LEU A 9 -2.19 0.95 -36.88
CA LEU A 9 -1.04 1.69 -36.33
C LEU A 9 -1.46 3.00 -35.66
N LEU A 10 -2.34 3.79 -36.29
CA LEU A 10 -2.91 5.00 -35.70
C LEU A 10 -3.72 4.69 -34.43
N GLY A 11 -4.50 3.61 -34.43
CA GLY A 11 -5.22 3.12 -33.26
C GLY A 11 -4.27 2.75 -32.11
N LEU A 12 -3.23 1.96 -32.39
CA LEU A 12 -2.22 1.56 -31.39
C LEU A 12 -1.44 2.77 -30.83
N LEU A 13 -1.10 3.74 -31.69
CA LEU A 13 -0.43 4.97 -31.27
C LEU A 13 -1.34 5.88 -30.44
N SER A 14 -2.66 5.80 -30.59
CA SER A 14 -3.61 6.56 -29.76
C SER A 14 -3.84 5.95 -28.36
N LEU A 15 -3.44 4.69 -28.13
CA LEU A 15 -3.54 4.06 -26.80
C LEU A 15 -2.44 4.53 -25.82
N SER A 16 -1.36 5.16 -26.29
CA SER A 16 -0.26 5.61 -25.42
C SER A 16 -0.57 6.85 -24.56
N GLY A 17 -1.84 7.29 -24.52
CA GLY A 17 -2.30 8.44 -23.75
C GLY A 17 -3.21 8.11 -22.56
N LEU A 18 -3.39 6.84 -22.22
CA LEU A 18 -4.33 6.39 -21.17
C LEU A 18 -3.65 5.93 -19.86
N ASP A 19 -2.46 6.44 -19.55
CA ASP A 19 -1.83 6.11 -18.27
C ASP A 19 -2.46 6.91 -17.12
N ALA A 20 -2.94 6.18 -16.12
CA ALA A 20 -3.37 6.73 -14.84
C ALA A 20 -2.24 7.58 -14.24
N ILE A 21 -2.55 8.80 -13.76
CA ILE A 21 -1.57 9.63 -13.05
C ILE A 21 -1.07 8.87 -11.83
N GLN A 22 0.18 8.42 -11.89
CA GLN A 22 0.77 7.59 -10.87
C GLN A 22 1.20 8.43 -9.67
N ARG A 23 0.84 7.98 -8.46
CA ARG A 23 1.29 8.58 -7.21
C ARG A 23 1.80 7.51 -6.25
N PRO A 24 3.01 7.65 -5.70
CA PRO A 24 3.54 6.67 -4.77
C PRO A 24 2.90 6.73 -3.38
N PRO A 25 2.70 5.58 -2.73
CA PRO A 25 2.13 5.53 -1.39
C PRO A 25 3.07 6.14 -0.36
N LYS A 26 2.48 6.87 0.58
CA LYS A 26 3.07 7.22 1.86
C LYS A 26 2.59 6.21 2.89
N ILE A 27 3.48 5.81 3.80
CA ILE A 27 3.24 4.68 4.72
C ILE A 27 3.58 5.16 6.14
N GLN A 28 2.63 4.97 7.06
CA GLN A 28 2.83 5.19 8.49
C GLN A 28 2.52 3.91 9.24
N VAL A 29 3.44 3.50 10.13
CA VAL A 29 3.29 2.31 10.97
C VAL A 29 3.33 2.73 12.42
N TYR A 30 2.23 2.52 13.15
CA TYR A 30 2.06 3.01 14.52
C TYR A 30 1.13 2.11 15.32
N SER A 31 1.23 2.18 16.65
CA SER A 31 0.28 1.52 17.54
C SER A 31 -0.96 2.39 17.75
N ARG A 32 -2.13 1.79 17.89
CA ARG A 32 -3.39 2.52 18.14
C ARG A 32 -3.37 3.23 19.49
N HIS A 33 -2.84 2.57 20.51
CA HIS A 33 -2.64 3.12 21.85
C HIS A 33 -1.14 3.27 22.15
N PRO A 34 -0.75 4.08 23.15
CA PRO A 34 0.63 4.11 23.63
C PRO A 34 1.19 2.70 23.86
N PRO A 35 2.37 2.36 23.32
CA PRO A 35 2.88 1.01 23.40
C PRO A 35 3.44 0.71 24.79
N GLU A 36 2.99 -0.40 25.38
CA GLU A 36 3.48 -0.93 26.64
C GLU A 36 3.77 -2.43 26.44
N ASP A 37 4.96 -2.87 26.86
CA ASP A 37 5.37 -4.27 26.68
C ASP A 37 4.45 -5.21 27.47
N GLY A 38 3.96 -6.27 26.81
CA GLY A 38 3.05 -7.25 27.40
C GLY A 38 1.56 -6.83 27.43
N LYS A 39 1.23 -5.59 27.05
CA LYS A 39 -0.17 -5.11 27.00
C LYS A 39 -0.77 -5.27 25.60
N PRO A 40 -1.96 -5.88 25.45
CA PRO A 40 -2.63 -5.97 24.15
C PRO A 40 -2.85 -4.61 23.49
N ASN A 41 -2.64 -4.54 22.18
CA ASN A 41 -2.78 -3.32 21.39
C ASN A 41 -3.09 -3.67 19.91
N TYR A 42 -3.19 -2.64 19.06
CA TYR A 42 -3.37 -2.79 17.62
C TYR A 42 -2.22 -2.13 16.88
N LEU A 43 -1.63 -2.85 15.93
CA LEU A 43 -0.66 -2.33 14.98
C LEU A 43 -1.41 -1.83 13.75
N ASN A 44 -1.19 -0.57 13.39
CA ASN A 44 -1.79 0.07 12.22
C ASN A 44 -0.72 0.31 11.15
N CYS A 45 -1.04 0.00 9.89
CA CYS A 45 -0.35 0.47 8.71
C CYS A 45 -1.30 1.34 7.88
N TYR A 46 -1.14 2.65 7.99
CA TYR A 46 -1.89 3.62 7.20
C TYR A 46 -1.12 3.94 5.91
N VAL A 47 -1.74 3.62 4.78
CA VAL A 47 -1.15 3.81 3.45
C VAL A 47 -2.02 4.80 2.69
N TYR A 48 -1.45 5.89 2.21
CA TYR A 48 -2.21 7.01 1.65
C TYR A 48 -1.47 7.74 0.53
N GLY A 49 -2.21 8.54 -0.25
CA GLY A 49 -1.63 9.37 -1.29
C GLY A 49 -1.27 8.62 -2.57
N PHE A 50 -1.73 7.38 -2.74
CA PHE A 50 -1.36 6.52 -3.87
C PHE A 50 -2.39 6.51 -4.98
N HIS A 51 -1.94 6.23 -6.20
CA HIS A 51 -2.79 6.01 -7.38
C HIS A 51 -1.96 5.23 -8.41
N PRO A 52 -2.50 4.21 -9.11
CA PRO A 52 -3.88 3.67 -9.11
C PRO A 52 -4.28 2.94 -7.80
N PRO A 53 -5.54 2.45 -7.65
CA PRO A 53 -5.99 1.84 -6.38
C PRO A 53 -5.43 0.44 -6.09
N GLN A 54 -4.90 -0.26 -7.10
CA GLN A 54 -4.38 -1.62 -6.92
C GLN A 54 -3.12 -1.60 -6.04
N ILE A 55 -3.21 -2.20 -4.86
CA ILE A 55 -2.14 -2.19 -3.86
C ILE A 55 -2.17 -3.47 -3.02
N GLU A 56 -1.00 -3.96 -2.61
CA GLU A 56 -0.88 -5.02 -1.61
C GLU A 56 -0.27 -4.46 -0.33
N ILE A 57 -0.91 -4.73 0.81
CA ILE A 57 -0.47 -4.28 2.14
C ILE A 57 -0.42 -5.50 3.07
N ASP A 58 0.77 -5.83 3.56
CA ASP A 58 0.99 -6.89 4.53
C ASP A 58 1.55 -6.32 5.83
N LEU A 59 0.90 -6.61 6.96
CA LEU A 59 1.54 -6.50 8.26
C LEU A 59 2.43 -7.73 8.51
N LEU A 60 3.63 -7.49 9.02
CA LEU A 60 4.64 -8.52 9.25
C LEU A 60 5.06 -8.56 10.71
N LYS A 61 5.25 -9.77 11.23
CA LYS A 61 5.94 -10.08 12.49
C LYS A 61 7.19 -10.89 12.16
N ASN A 62 8.37 -10.38 12.49
CA ASN A 62 9.66 -11.01 12.21
C ASN A 62 9.86 -11.39 10.73
N GLY A 63 9.28 -10.59 9.81
CA GLY A 63 9.33 -10.82 8.37
C GLY A 63 8.20 -11.71 7.82
N GLU A 64 7.45 -12.38 8.67
CA GLU A 64 6.32 -13.25 8.28
C GLU A 64 5.00 -12.49 8.31
N LYS A 65 4.14 -12.74 7.31
CA LYS A 65 2.82 -12.12 7.21
C LYS A 65 1.92 -12.58 8.35
N ILE A 66 1.30 -11.64 9.05
CA ILE A 66 0.28 -11.91 10.07
C ILE A 66 -1.12 -11.67 9.52
N LYS A 67 -2.13 -12.25 10.19
CA LYS A 67 -3.54 -11.98 9.88
C LYS A 67 -3.85 -10.52 10.23
N SER A 68 -4.39 -9.80 9.26
CA SER A 68 -4.77 -8.40 9.39
C SER A 68 -6.12 -8.14 8.72
N GLU A 69 -6.80 -7.11 9.17
CA GLU A 69 -8.01 -6.56 8.56
C GLU A 69 -7.65 -5.30 7.79
N GLN A 70 -8.44 -4.98 6.77
CA GLN A 70 -8.28 -3.75 5.98
C GLN A 70 -9.59 -2.96 6.01
N SER A 71 -9.48 -1.64 6.09
CA SER A 71 -10.62 -0.75 5.90
C SER A 71 -11.14 -0.82 4.47
N ASP A 72 -12.35 -0.30 4.25
CA ASP A 72 -12.80 -0.01 2.89
C ASP A 72 -11.85 0.98 2.20
N LEU A 73 -11.68 0.79 0.89
CA LEU A 73 -10.91 1.70 0.05
C LEU A 73 -11.63 3.05 -0.06
N SER A 74 -10.91 4.13 0.18
CA SER A 74 -11.42 5.49 0.05
C SER A 74 -10.40 6.39 -0.65
N PHE A 75 -10.80 7.59 -1.04
CA PHE A 75 -9.95 8.53 -1.76
C PHE A 75 -10.08 9.97 -1.23
N SER A 76 -9.02 10.74 -1.38
CA SER A 76 -8.94 12.16 -1.04
C SER A 76 -9.45 13.04 -2.19
N LYS A 77 -9.69 14.34 -1.92
CA LYS A 77 -10.14 15.31 -2.95
C LYS A 77 -9.22 15.41 -4.17
N ASP A 78 -7.96 15.03 -4.02
CA ASP A 78 -6.96 15.02 -5.09
C ASP A 78 -6.97 13.72 -5.92
N TRP A 79 -7.96 12.84 -5.69
CA TRP A 79 -8.14 11.52 -6.30
C TRP A 79 -7.10 10.46 -5.89
N SER A 80 -6.27 10.75 -4.88
CA SER A 80 -5.38 9.73 -4.33
C SER A 80 -6.12 8.83 -3.34
N PHE A 81 -5.80 7.54 -3.35
CA PHE A 81 -6.40 6.53 -2.50
C PHE A 81 -5.70 6.44 -1.14
N TYR A 82 -6.43 5.91 -0.16
CA TYR A 82 -5.89 5.51 1.14
C TYR A 82 -6.60 4.27 1.69
N LEU A 83 -5.86 3.51 2.51
CA LEU A 83 -6.30 2.32 3.22
C LEU A 83 -5.63 2.26 4.61
N LEU A 84 -6.33 1.67 5.57
CA LEU A 84 -5.76 1.26 6.85
C LEU A 84 -5.75 -0.27 6.91
N SER A 85 -4.58 -0.87 7.09
CA SER A 85 -4.48 -2.28 7.52
C SER A 85 -4.14 -2.34 9.00
N HIS A 86 -4.83 -3.18 9.77
CA HIS A 86 -4.55 -3.33 11.19
C HIS A 86 -4.59 -4.79 11.66
N ALA A 87 -3.83 -5.08 12.72
CA ALA A 87 -3.82 -6.38 13.38
C ALA A 87 -3.67 -6.22 14.89
N GLU A 88 -4.23 -7.16 15.65
CA GLU A 88 -3.93 -7.28 17.08
C GLU A 88 -2.47 -7.69 17.27
N PHE A 89 -1.81 -7.05 18.22
CA PHE A 89 -0.46 -7.41 18.63
C PHE A 89 -0.20 -7.06 20.08
N THR A 90 0.82 -7.68 20.66
CA THR A 90 1.32 -7.35 21.99
C THR A 90 2.77 -6.90 21.84
N PRO A 91 3.06 -5.59 22.02
CA PRO A 91 4.42 -5.07 22.04
C PRO A 91 5.33 -5.90 22.95
N ASN A 92 6.56 -6.13 22.48
CA ASN A 92 7.62 -6.71 23.29
C ASN A 92 8.97 -6.32 22.69
N SER A 93 10.07 -6.66 23.39
CA SER A 93 11.43 -6.33 22.98
C SER A 93 12.06 -7.30 21.98
N LYS A 94 11.44 -8.46 21.73
CA LYS A 94 11.99 -9.54 20.90
C LYS A 94 11.47 -9.51 19.47
N ASP A 95 10.19 -9.21 19.31
CA ASP A 95 9.50 -9.21 18.03
C ASP A 95 9.67 -7.89 17.29
N GLN A 96 9.94 -7.97 15.99
CA GLN A 96 9.97 -6.83 15.08
C GLN A 96 8.71 -6.80 14.23
N TYR A 97 8.05 -5.65 14.22
CA TYR A 97 6.84 -5.44 13.43
C TYR A 97 7.13 -4.47 12.28
N SER A 98 6.52 -4.72 11.12
CA SER A 98 6.67 -3.85 9.96
C SER A 98 5.46 -3.95 9.03
N CYS A 99 5.34 -2.98 8.11
CA CYS A 99 4.38 -3.01 7.03
C CYS A 99 5.11 -3.10 5.69
N ARG A 100 4.72 -4.05 4.85
CA ARG A 100 5.21 -4.22 3.49
C ARG A 100 4.13 -3.79 2.51
N VAL A 101 4.49 -2.87 1.61
CA VAL A 101 3.58 -2.33 0.61
C VAL A 101 4.13 -2.59 -0.79
N LYS A 102 3.32 -3.16 -1.67
CA LYS A 102 3.58 -3.26 -3.10
C LYS A 102 2.60 -2.39 -3.86
N HIS A 103 3.12 -1.58 -4.76
CA HIS A 103 2.35 -0.68 -5.61
C HIS A 103 3.12 -0.47 -6.91
N VAL A 104 2.43 -0.27 -8.04
CA VAL A 104 3.06 -0.18 -9.37
C VAL A 104 4.13 0.91 -9.49
N THR A 105 4.06 1.94 -8.65
CA THR A 105 5.01 3.05 -8.63
C THR A 105 6.26 2.79 -7.79
N LEU A 106 6.36 1.62 -7.16
CA LEU A 106 7.53 1.20 -6.39
C LEU A 106 8.26 0.10 -7.16
N GLU A 107 9.54 0.32 -7.49
CA GLU A 107 10.36 -0.69 -8.16
C GLU A 107 10.48 -2.00 -7.37
N GLN A 108 10.45 -1.88 -6.03
CA GLN A 108 10.49 -2.99 -5.09
C GLN A 108 9.51 -2.74 -3.93
N PRO A 109 9.02 -3.80 -3.26
CA PRO A 109 8.17 -3.64 -2.08
C PRO A 109 8.82 -2.73 -1.03
N ARG A 110 8.09 -1.72 -0.57
CA ARG A 110 8.55 -0.83 0.50
C ARG A 110 8.21 -1.46 1.85
N ILE A 111 9.21 -1.63 2.70
CA ILE A 111 9.04 -2.12 4.07
C ILE A 111 9.31 -0.97 5.04
N VAL A 112 8.34 -0.67 5.89
CA VAL A 112 8.46 0.34 6.95
C VAL A 112 8.34 -0.34 8.30
N LYS A 113 9.36 -0.20 9.15
CA LYS A 113 9.36 -0.78 10.50
C LYS A 113 8.49 0.04 11.44
N TRP A 114 7.82 -0.64 12.36
CA TRP A 114 7.19 0.03 13.50
C TRP A 114 8.30 0.56 14.42
N GLY A 115 8.28 1.87 14.68
CA GLY A 115 9.09 2.49 15.72
C GLY A 115 8.27 2.60 17.00
N LYS A 116 8.84 2.18 18.12
CA LYS A 116 8.30 2.48 19.46
C LYS A 116 8.43 3.97 19.75
#